data_AF-A0A969DH02-F1
#
_entry.id   AF-A0A969DH02-F1
#
_cell.length_a   1.000
_cell.length_b   1.000
_cell.length_c   1.000
_cell.angle_alpha   90.00
_cell.angle_beta   90.00
_cell.angle_gamma   90.00
#
_symmetry.space_group_name_H-M   'P 1'
#
loop_
_entity.id
_entity.type
_entity.pdbx_description
1 polymer ?
#
loop_
_entity_poly.entity_id
_entity_poly.type
_entity_poly.pdbx_seq_one_letter_code
_entity_poly.pdbx_strand_id
1 'polypeptide(L)'
;MELTPKEPATEVGAQARQVYLTFAQRVVGDEVDYTTLYQQFASNDWAAIKLDDAVAEAVLRAGYSQKSAVGVLHQGPYVQHQVHQKGAPAAAMSQYVRSTVLMAVQRVSGQSQGLRRQQPGLEME
;
A
#
# COMPACT_ATOMS: atom_id res chain seq x y z
N MET A 1 6.09 -14.12 21.21
CA MET A 1 4.93 -14.67 20.47
C MET A 1 5.06 -14.22 19.04
N GLU A 2 5.08 -15.15 18.10
CA GLU A 2 5.03 -14.80 16.68
C GLU A 2 3.65 -14.23 16.35
N LEU A 3 3.61 -13.09 15.67
CA LEU A 3 2.36 -12.46 15.27
C LEU A 3 1.86 -13.20 14.02
N THR A 4 0.72 -13.88 14.14
CA THR A 4 0.10 -14.58 13.00
C THR A 4 -0.93 -13.65 12.34
N PRO A 5 -0.84 -13.41 11.01
CA PRO A 5 -1.86 -12.66 10.30
C PRO A 5 -3.18 -13.44 10.26
N LYS A 6 -4.30 -12.72 10.24
CA LYS A 6 -5.60 -13.34 10.00
C LYS A 6 -5.72 -13.71 8.52
N GLU A 7 -6.23 -14.90 8.22
CA GLU A 7 -6.50 -15.29 6.83
C GLU A 7 -7.67 -14.49 6.23
N PRO A 8 -7.63 -14.13 4.93
CA PRO A 8 -8.75 -13.46 4.27
C PRO A 8 -9.96 -14.39 4.24
N ALA A 9 -11.13 -13.87 4.61
CA ALA A 9 -12.37 -14.65 4.63
C ALA A 9 -13.00 -14.84 3.23
N THR A 10 -12.50 -14.13 2.21
CA THR A 10 -13.07 -14.13 0.86
C THR A 10 -11.96 -14.20 -0.20
N GLU A 11 -12.31 -14.72 -1.37
CA GLU A 11 -11.40 -14.79 -2.53
C GLU A 11 -10.92 -13.39 -2.95
N VAL A 12 -11.80 -12.39 -2.91
CA VAL A 12 -11.45 -10.99 -3.18
C VAL A 12 -10.39 -10.50 -2.20
N GLY A 13 -10.49 -10.87 -0.92
CA GLY A 13 -9.49 -10.55 0.10
C GLY A 13 -8.16 -11.25 -0.15
N ALA A 14 -8.18 -12.51 -0.58
CA ALA A 14 -6.99 -13.27 -0.94
C ALA A 14 -6.27 -12.68 -2.15
N GLN A 15 -7.01 -12.32 -3.20
CA GLN A 15 -6.44 -11.64 -4.37
C GLN A 15 -5.84 -10.27 -3.99
N ALA A 16 -6.55 -9.48 -3.18
CA ALA A 16 -6.04 -8.20 -2.70
C ALA A 16 -4.75 -8.35 -1.88
N ARG A 17 -4.64 -9.41 -1.08
CA ARG A 17 -3.44 -9.74 -0.31
C ARG A 17 -2.28 -10.11 -1.21
N GLN A 18 -2.53 -10.92 -2.24
CA GLN A 18 -1.50 -11.28 -3.21
C GLN A 18 -0.98 -10.06 -3.97
N VAL A 19 -1.88 -9.15 -4.35
CA VAL A 19 -1.49 -7.88 -4.97
C VAL A 19 -0.67 -7.03 -4.00
N TYR A 20 -1.10 -6.89 -2.74
CA TYR A 20 -0.34 -6.16 -1.73
C TYR A 20 1.07 -6.74 -1.57
N LEU A 21 1.17 -8.06 -1.40
CA LEU A 21 2.45 -8.76 -1.25
C LEU A 21 3.38 -8.51 -2.43
N THR A 22 2.85 -8.61 -3.65
CA THR A 22 3.62 -8.40 -4.89
C THR A 22 4.23 -7.00 -4.94
N PHE A 23 3.49 -5.97 -4.53
CA PHE A 23 4.00 -4.60 -4.49
C PHE A 23 4.91 -4.36 -3.29
N ALA A 24 4.59 -4.94 -2.13
CA ALA A 24 5.42 -4.84 -0.94
C ALA A 24 6.81 -5.44 -1.17
N GLN A 25 6.91 -6.63 -1.77
CA GLN A 25 8.17 -7.27 -2.14
C GLN A 25 9.05 -6.36 -3.02
N ARG A 26 8.45 -5.65 -3.98
CA ARG A 26 9.16 -4.68 -4.82
C ARG A 26 9.63 -3.46 -4.04
N VAL A 27 8.85 -3.01 -3.06
CA VAL A 27 9.19 -1.86 -2.21
C VAL A 27 10.31 -2.22 -1.23
N VAL A 28 10.25 -3.40 -0.61
CA VAL A 28 11.27 -3.86 0.36
C VAL A 28 12.51 -4.42 -0.33
N GLY A 29 12.41 -4.81 -1.60
CA GLY A 29 13.50 -5.38 -2.38
C GLY A 29 13.84 -6.83 -2.00
N ASP A 30 12.88 -7.56 -1.42
CA ASP A 30 13.06 -8.91 -0.89
C ASP A 30 11.87 -9.80 -1.24
N GLU A 31 12.14 -11.08 -1.50
CA GLU A 31 11.14 -12.10 -1.83
C GLU A 31 10.71 -12.82 -0.55
N VAL A 32 9.76 -12.21 0.16
CA VAL A 32 9.20 -12.75 1.41
C VAL A 32 7.76 -13.18 1.21
N ASP A 33 7.30 -14.18 1.96
CA ASP A 33 5.88 -14.50 2.05
C ASP A 33 5.13 -13.46 2.90
N TYR A 34 3.80 -13.52 2.86
CA TYR A 34 2.97 -12.56 3.60
C TYR A 34 3.14 -12.67 5.12
N THR A 35 3.35 -13.88 5.65
CA THR A 35 3.51 -14.10 7.10
C THR A 35 4.78 -13.43 7.61
N THR A 36 5.88 -13.61 6.89
CA THR A 36 7.18 -13.00 7.18
C THR A 36 7.09 -11.48 7.09
N LEU A 37 6.49 -10.96 6.00
CA LEU A 37 6.25 -9.53 5.85
C LEU A 37 5.40 -8.98 7.00
N TYR A 38 4.34 -9.70 7.39
CA TYR A 38 3.48 -9.31 8.49
C TYR A 38 4.27 -9.22 9.80
N GLN A 39 5.05 -10.23 10.14
CA GLN A 39 5.84 -10.26 11.38
C GLN A 39 6.87 -9.13 11.45
N GLN A 40 7.53 -8.83 10.32
CA GLN A 40 8.53 -7.76 10.21
C GLN A 40 7.94 -6.37 10.48
N PHE A 41 6.73 -6.10 9.98
CA PHE A 41 6.14 -4.76 10.00
C PHE A 41 5.07 -4.56 11.07
N ALA A 42 4.32 -5.59 11.47
CA ALA A 42 3.18 -5.46 12.38
C ALA A 42 3.54 -4.89 13.76
N SER A 43 4.78 -5.09 14.21
CA SER A 43 5.26 -4.62 15.52
C SER A 43 5.89 -3.22 15.48
N ASN A 44 6.05 -2.62 14.30
CA ASN A 44 6.59 -1.27 14.12
C ASN A 44 5.62 -0.40 13.29
N ASP A 45 4.74 0.32 13.99
CA ASP A 45 3.70 1.14 13.37
C ASP A 45 4.27 2.12 12.33
N TRP A 46 5.42 2.75 12.60
CA TRP A 46 6.04 3.70 11.65
C TRP A 46 6.53 3.03 10.37
N ALA A 47 7.20 1.88 10.49
CA ALA A 47 7.70 1.14 9.33
C ALA A 47 6.53 0.61 8.49
N ALA A 48 5.48 0.10 9.14
CA ALA A 48 4.30 -0.42 8.46
C ALA A 48 3.51 0.67 7.73
N ILE A 49 3.35 1.85 8.35
CA ILE A 49 2.72 3.01 7.70
C ILE A 49 3.52 3.45 6.46
N LYS A 50 4.85 3.49 6.56
CA LYS A 50 5.71 3.81 5.41
C LYS A 50 5.62 2.79 4.28
N LEU A 51 5.50 1.51 4.62
CA LEU A 51 5.27 0.45 3.64
C LEU A 51 3.93 0.69 2.93
N ASP A 52 2.86 1.00 3.66
CA ASP A 52 1.55 1.29 3.08
C ASP A 52 1.57 2.52 2.15
N ASP A 53 2.28 3.59 2.52
CA ASP A 53 2.52 4.75 1.66
C ASP A 53 3.19 4.36 0.33
N ALA A 54 4.29 3.61 0.41
CA ALA A 54 5.07 3.20 -0.75
C ALA A 54 4.31 2.21 -1.65
N VAL A 55 3.58 1.26 -1.05
CA VAL A 55 2.72 0.32 -1.78
C VAL A 55 1.58 1.06 -2.47
N ALA A 56 0.93 2.02 -1.81
CA ALA A 56 -0.13 2.82 -2.43
C ALA A 56 0.37 3.55 -3.68
N GLU A 57 1.54 4.19 -3.60
CA GLU A 57 2.15 4.85 -4.76
C GLU A 57 2.50 3.86 -5.87
N ALA A 58 3.09 2.72 -5.54
CA ALA A 58 3.47 1.70 -6.53
C ALA A 58 2.26 1.11 -7.26
N VAL A 59 1.18 0.81 -6.52
CA VAL A 59 -0.08 0.30 -7.07
C VAL A 59 -0.70 1.33 -8.02
N LEU A 60 -0.77 2.60 -7.62
CA LEU A 60 -1.32 3.66 -8.47
C LEU A 60 -0.49 3.90 -9.73
N ARG A 61 0.85 3.89 -9.63
CA ARG A 61 1.76 4.01 -10.79
C ARG A 61 1.64 2.85 -11.76
N ALA A 62 1.28 1.66 -11.27
CA ALA A 62 0.99 0.50 -12.10
C ALA A 62 -0.38 0.58 -12.80
N GLY A 63 -1.12 1.69 -12.67
CA GLY A 63 -2.38 1.94 -13.39
C GLY A 63 -3.62 1.42 -12.67
N TYR A 64 -3.52 0.94 -11.44
CA TYR A 64 -4.69 0.52 -10.66
C TYR A 64 -5.53 1.74 -10.26
N SER A 65 -6.84 1.54 -10.21
CA SER A 65 -7.77 2.57 -9.73
C SER A 65 -7.58 2.88 -8.24
N GLN A 66 -7.99 4.07 -7.80
CA GLN A 66 -7.99 4.42 -6.37
C GLN A 66 -8.79 3.43 -5.53
N LYS A 67 -9.94 2.98 -6.04
CA LYS A 67 -10.79 1.97 -5.36
C LYS A 67 -10.04 0.65 -5.18
N SER A 68 -9.32 0.22 -6.21
CA SER A 68 -8.48 -0.99 -6.14
C SER A 68 -7.35 -0.82 -5.14
N ALA A 69 -6.64 0.31 -5.16
CA ALA A 69 -5.58 0.62 -4.19
C ALA A 69 -6.09 0.60 -2.74
N VAL A 70 -7.28 1.15 -2.49
CA VAL A 70 -7.93 1.06 -1.17
C VAL A 70 -8.16 -0.40 -0.78
N GLY A 71 -8.70 -1.23 -1.67
CA GLY A 71 -8.92 -2.66 -1.38
C GLY A 71 -7.62 -3.40 -1.05
N VAL A 72 -6.55 -3.11 -1.80
CA VAL A 72 -5.20 -3.68 -1.59
C VAL A 72 -4.64 -3.28 -0.22
N LEU A 73 -4.70 -1.99 0.13
CA LEU A 73 -4.14 -1.49 1.39
C LEU A 73 -4.85 -2.01 2.64
N HIS A 74 -6.12 -2.45 2.55
CA HIS A 74 -6.76 -3.13 3.69
C HIS A 74 -6.07 -4.45 4.05
N GLN A 75 -5.25 -5.01 3.16
CA GLN A 75 -4.45 -6.21 3.41
C GLN A 75 -3.04 -5.88 3.92
N GLY A 76 -2.71 -4.61 4.18
CA GLY A 76 -1.41 -4.23 4.72
C GLY A 76 -1.19 -4.70 6.16
N PRO A 77 0.06 -5.00 6.58
CA PRO A 77 0.37 -5.45 7.93
C PRO A 77 -0.14 -4.51 9.02
N TYR A 78 -0.03 -3.19 8.82
CA TYR A 78 -0.52 -2.20 9.77
C TYR A 78 -2.02 -2.34 10.01
N VAL A 79 -2.82 -2.32 8.94
CA VAL A 79 -4.29 -2.41 9.03
C VAL A 79 -4.71 -3.75 9.66
N GLN A 80 -4.11 -4.85 9.22
CA GLN A 80 -4.43 -6.18 9.74
C GLN A 80 -4.08 -6.30 11.23
N HIS A 81 -2.93 -5.77 11.66
CA HIS A 81 -2.53 -5.75 13.06
C HIS A 81 -3.44 -4.87 13.92
N GLN A 82 -3.76 -3.66 13.45
CA GLN A 82 -4.64 -2.74 14.16
C GLN A 82 -6.04 -3.34 14.35
N VAL A 83 -6.67 -3.88 13.30
CA VAL A 83 -8.03 -4.41 13.39
C VAL A 83 -8.07 -5.73 14.17
N HIS A 84 -7.16 -6.66 13.93
CA HIS A 84 -7.30 -8.04 14.42
C HIS A 84 -6.52 -8.33 15.70
N GLN A 85 -5.48 -7.56 16.02
CA GLN A 85 -4.69 -7.75 17.24
C GLN A 85 -4.91 -6.63 18.25
N LYS A 86 -4.97 -5.37 17.81
CA LYS A 86 -5.18 -4.20 18.68
C LYS A 86 -6.66 -3.83 18.88
N GLY A 87 -7.58 -4.46 18.14
CA GLY A 87 -9.03 -4.21 18.25
C GLY A 87 -9.47 -2.82 17.76
N ALA A 88 -8.68 -2.18 16.89
CA ALA A 88 -9.01 -0.88 16.33
C ALA A 88 -10.31 -0.95 15.50
N PRO A 89 -11.20 0.06 15.56
CA PRO A 89 -12.42 0.06 14.78
C PRO A 89 -12.14 -0.02 13.27
N ALA A 90 -12.79 -0.95 12.57
CA ALA A 90 -12.62 -1.13 11.13
C ALA A 90 -12.89 0.17 10.35
N ALA A 91 -13.89 0.95 10.76
CA ALA A 91 -14.22 2.23 10.14
C ALA A 91 -13.05 3.24 10.22
N ALA A 92 -12.32 3.27 11.35
CA ALA A 92 -11.16 4.14 11.51
C ALA A 92 -10.02 3.70 10.58
N MET A 93 -9.78 2.39 10.45
CA MET A 93 -8.77 1.88 9.52
C MET A 93 -9.16 2.08 8.05
N SER A 94 -10.45 2.01 7.71
CA SER A 94 -10.92 2.37 6.37
C SER A 94 -10.76 3.87 6.06
N GLN A 95 -10.84 4.75 7.06
CA GLN A 95 -10.52 6.17 6.88
C GLN A 95 -9.02 6.37 6.68
N TYR A 96 -8.18 5.70 7.48
CA TYR A 96 -6.73 5.68 7.32
C TYR A 96 -6.34 5.27 5.89
N VAL A 97 -6.81 4.11 5.41
CA VAL A 97 -6.48 3.60 4.07
C VAL A 97 -6.90 4.60 2.97
N ARG A 98 -8.11 5.15 3.06
CA ARG A 98 -8.59 6.13 2.07
C ARG A 98 -7.73 7.40 2.07
N SER A 99 -7.29 7.85 3.24
CA SER A 99 -6.40 9.00 3.36
C SER A 99 -5.01 8.72 2.77
N THR A 100 -4.42 7.56 3.06
CA THR A 100 -3.14 7.13 2.48
C THR A 100 -3.21 7.08 0.95
N VAL A 101 -4.25 6.46 0.39
CA VAL A 101 -4.43 6.41 -1.07
C VAL A 101 -4.63 7.81 -1.66
N LEU A 102 -5.39 8.70 -1.01
CA LEU A 102 -5.58 10.07 -1.48
C LEU A 102 -4.26 10.84 -1.54
N MET A 103 -3.41 10.72 -0.51
CA MET A 103 -2.09 11.33 -0.50
C MET A 103 -1.19 10.75 -1.60
N ALA A 104 -1.22 9.44 -1.80
CA ALA A 104 -0.47 8.79 -2.87
C ALA A 104 -0.92 9.26 -4.26
N VAL A 105 -2.23 9.45 -4.49
CA VAL A 105 -2.76 10.02 -5.74
C VAL A 105 -2.20 11.42 -5.99
N GLN A 106 -2.18 12.28 -4.96
CA GLN A 106 -1.66 13.63 -5.08
C GLN A 106 -0.16 13.63 -5.44
N ARG A 107 0.63 12.74 -4.82
CA ARG A 107 2.06 12.58 -5.12
C ARG A 107 2.30 12.07 -6.54
N VAL A 108 1.57 11.04 -6.97
CA VAL A 108 1.70 10.46 -8.32
C VAL A 108 1.26 11.46 -9.39
N SER A 109 0.17 12.19 -9.15
CA SER A 109 -0.36 13.21 -10.07
C SER A 109 0.55 14.44 -10.15
N GLY A 110 1.07 14.90 -9.00
CA GLY A 110 1.99 16.05 -8.92
C GLY A 110 3.33 15.79 -9.59
N GLN A 111 3.89 14.58 -9.46
CA GLN A 111 5.11 14.19 -10.17
C GLN A 111 4.89 14.06 -11.68
N SER A 112 3.72 13.59 -12.11
CA SER A 112 3.36 13.51 -13.52
C SER A 112 3.26 14.90 -14.19
N GLN A 113 2.92 15.94 -13.43
CA GLN A 113 2.93 17.33 -13.92
C GLN A 113 4.35 17.94 -13.96
N GLY A 114 5.24 17.55 -13.04
CA GLY A 114 6.63 18.00 -13.03
C GLY A 114 7.45 17.52 -14.23
N LEU A 115 7.25 16.26 -14.66
CA LEU A 115 7.93 15.70 -15.83
C LEU A 115 7.45 16.28 -17.17
N ARG A 116 6.18 16.71 -17.27
CA ARG A 116 5.66 17.38 -18.49
C ARG A 116 6.20 18.79 -18.71
N ARG A 117 6.79 19.44 -17.69
CA ARG A 117 7.38 20.78 -17.81
C ARG A 117 8.85 20.81 -18.24
N GLN A 118 9.50 19.64 -18.42
CA GLN A 118 10.92 19.54 -18.80
C GLN A 118 11.15 19.00 -20.22
N GLN A 119 10.22 19.20 -21.15
CA GLN A 119 10.56 19.20 -22.58
C GLN A 119 10.63 20.66 -23.04
N PRO A 120 11.81 21.31 -23.02
CA PRO A 120 12.02 22.47 -23.87
C PRO A 120 11.90 21.97 -25.30
N GLY A 121 11.02 22.60 -26.08
CA GLY A 121 10.98 22.38 -27.51
C GLY A 121 12.38 22.53 -28.08
N LEU A 122 12.83 21.54 -28.84
CA LEU A 122 13.91 21.71 -29.79
C LEU A 122 13.39 22.69 -30.85
N GLU A 123 13.52 23.99 -30.57
CA GLU A 123 13.45 25.01 -31.60
C GLU A 123 14.69 24.84 -32.47
N MET A 124 14.41 24.60 -33.76
CA MET A 124 15.39 24.56 -34.84
C MET A 124 16.11 25.90 -34.94
N GLU A 125 17.43 25.86 -35.05
CA GLU A 125 18.23 26.78 -35.87
C GLU A 125 19.17 25.97 -36.77
#